data_AF-A0A833WZG2-F1
#
_entry.id   AF-A0A833WZG2-F1
#
_cell.length_a   1.000
_cell.length_b   1.000
_cell.length_c   1.000
_cell.angle_alpha   90.00
_cell.angle_beta   90.00
_cell.angle_gamma   90.00
#
_symmetry.space_group_name_H-M   'P 1'
#
loop_
_entity.id
_entity.type
_entity.pdbx_description
1 polymer ?
#
loop_
_entity_poly.entity_id
_entity_poly.type
_entity_poly.pdbx_seq_one_letter_code
_entity_poly.pdbx_strand_id
1 'polypeptide(L)'
;MAWPSRNTNDVNDFQSSKRRKLSCAEQKELLEREIRLLESGVAVCKTRGLPPHLLVDEDPVLRPIAVKLAGLLCAKQLQQNHIAKIQSTLSQCLMDQPYHPLYTQICLTKDWKERRYTLRAMRESKLRDGYDFVMSRSHLVDPFSSHFSEDRFETEQGDLCCVRFDIIHFPGVASLQQVCDALAFFMTNMEIVISEQLGHVVLRDDYDTIEDEAFHSRFAPRNRSGGQRHLVLSRV
;
A
#
# COMPACT_ATOMS: atom_id res chain seq x y z
N MET A 1 55.62 -4.86 -58.00
CA MET A 1 55.43 -5.86 -59.08
C MET A 1 53.95 -5.77 -59.47
N ALA A 2 53.46 -5.09 -60.51
CA ALA A 2 53.87 -4.98 -61.92
C ALA A 2 53.89 -6.39 -62.55
N TRP A 3 53.06 -6.84 -63.51
CA TRP A 3 52.46 -6.30 -64.76
C TRP A 3 51.33 -7.28 -65.24
N PRO A 4 50.67 -7.19 -66.43
CA PRO A 4 50.70 -6.18 -67.50
C PRO A 4 49.31 -5.70 -68.01
N SER A 5 49.37 -4.67 -68.86
CA SER A 5 48.28 -4.11 -69.68
C SER A 5 48.15 -4.76 -71.08
N ARG A 6 46.95 -4.54 -71.67
CA ARG A 6 46.55 -4.42 -73.10
C ARG A 6 46.29 -5.67 -73.96
N ASN A 7 45.03 -5.79 -74.41
CA ASN A 7 44.58 -5.41 -75.78
C ASN A 7 43.03 -5.36 -75.79
N THR A 8 42.41 -4.18 -75.93
CA THR A 8 41.83 -3.58 -77.16
C THR A 8 40.77 -4.43 -77.88
N ASN A 9 39.56 -3.86 -77.88
CA ASN A 9 38.48 -4.00 -78.85
C ASN A 9 37.80 -5.38 -78.94
N ASP A 10 36.57 -5.47 -78.46
CA ASP A 10 35.48 -5.63 -79.42
C ASP A 10 34.17 -5.02 -78.95
N VAL A 11 33.50 -4.45 -79.93
CA VAL A 11 32.35 -3.57 -79.85
C VAL A 11 31.06 -4.39 -79.83
N ASN A 12 30.11 -3.96 -79.00
CA ASN A 12 28.66 -4.24 -79.05
C ASN A 12 28.20 -5.70 -79.24
N ASP A 13 27.51 -6.23 -78.23
CA ASP A 13 26.23 -6.88 -78.51
C ASP A 13 25.22 -6.59 -77.40
N PHE A 14 24.41 -5.55 -77.60
CA PHE A 14 23.21 -5.26 -76.80
C PHE A 14 22.13 -6.27 -77.22
N GLN A 15 22.22 -7.51 -76.73
CA GLN A 15 21.12 -8.46 -76.86
C GLN A 15 19.98 -8.08 -75.93
N SER A 16 19.03 -7.34 -76.49
CA SER A 16 17.68 -7.20 -75.95
C SER A 16 17.04 -8.58 -75.77
N SER A 17 16.95 -9.05 -74.54
CA SER A 17 16.25 -10.30 -74.23
C SER A 17 14.74 -10.12 -74.45
N LYS A 18 14.26 -10.59 -75.60
CA LYS A 18 12.84 -10.67 -75.93
C LYS A 18 12.12 -11.55 -74.88
N ARG A 19 11.36 -10.93 -73.97
CA ARG A 19 10.48 -11.64 -73.03
C ARG A 19 9.49 -12.50 -73.81
N ARG A 20 9.61 -13.82 -73.69
CA ARG A 20 8.66 -14.79 -74.24
C ARG A 20 7.28 -14.51 -73.63
N LYS A 21 6.24 -14.31 -74.46
CA LYS A 21 4.86 -14.19 -73.97
C LYS A 21 4.44 -15.55 -73.41
N LEU A 22 4.08 -15.58 -72.13
CA LEU A 22 3.57 -16.77 -71.44
C LEU A 22 2.31 -17.27 -72.15
N SER A 23 2.20 -18.58 -72.31
CA SER A 23 1.00 -19.25 -72.82
C SER A 23 -0.18 -19.00 -71.86
N CYS A 24 -1.41 -18.98 -72.39
CA CYS A 24 -2.63 -18.86 -71.58
C CYS A 24 -2.69 -19.90 -70.44
N ALA A 25 -2.18 -21.11 -70.69
CA ALA A 25 -2.09 -22.17 -69.68
C ALA A 25 -1.07 -21.83 -68.56
N GLU A 26 0.08 -21.25 -68.92
CA GLU A 26 1.11 -20.82 -67.96
C GLU A 26 0.61 -19.62 -67.13
N GLN A 27 -0.13 -18.71 -67.74
CA GLN A 27 -0.76 -17.58 -67.04
C GLN A 27 -1.82 -18.07 -66.05
N LYS A 28 -2.64 -19.06 -66.43
CA LYS A 28 -3.63 -19.67 -65.54
C LYS A 28 -2.97 -20.30 -64.32
N GLU A 29 -1.90 -21.07 -64.53
CA GLU A 29 -1.19 -21.73 -63.42
C GLU A 29 -0.55 -20.72 -62.46
N LEU A 30 0.03 -19.63 -62.98
CA LEU A 30 0.56 -18.54 -62.17
C LEU A 30 -0.53 -17.87 -61.32
N LEU A 31 -1.69 -17.59 -61.91
CA LEU A 31 -2.81 -17.01 -61.18
C LEU A 31 -3.36 -17.95 -60.10
N GLU A 32 -3.42 -19.26 -60.37
CA GLU A 32 -3.82 -20.25 -59.35
C GLU A 32 -2.81 -20.36 -58.20
N ARG A 33 -1.50 -20.22 -58.47
CA ARG A 33 -0.48 -20.12 -57.41
C ARG A 33 -0.64 -18.83 -56.60
N GLU A 34 -0.91 -17.71 -57.27
CA GLU A 34 -1.11 -16.42 -56.62
C GLU A 34 -2.36 -16.43 -55.74
N ILE A 35 -3.48 -17.00 -56.21
CA ILE A 35 -4.70 -17.16 -55.41
C ILE A 35 -4.39 -17.98 -54.15
N ARG A 36 -3.68 -19.11 -54.27
CA ARG A 36 -3.29 -19.92 -53.10
C ARG A 36 -2.41 -19.15 -52.12
N LEU A 37 -1.45 -18.36 -52.62
CA LEU A 37 -0.60 -17.50 -51.80
C LEU A 37 -1.42 -16.42 -51.09
N LEU A 38 -2.32 -15.75 -51.80
CA LEU A 38 -3.18 -14.70 -51.25
C LEU A 38 -4.17 -15.26 -50.23
N GLU A 39 -4.76 -16.43 -50.48
CA GLU A 39 -5.62 -17.13 -49.52
C GLU A 39 -4.87 -17.47 -48.23
N SER A 40 -3.63 -17.96 -48.35
CA SER A 40 -2.77 -18.22 -47.19
C SER A 40 -2.40 -16.94 -46.43
N GLY A 41 -2.11 -15.86 -47.16
CA GLY A 41 -1.83 -14.54 -46.58
C GLY A 41 -3.04 -13.94 -45.87
N VAL A 42 -4.24 -14.08 -46.44
CA VAL A 42 -5.50 -13.66 -45.84
C VAL A 42 -5.79 -14.44 -44.56
N ALA A 43 -5.52 -15.75 -44.52
CA ALA A 43 -5.66 -16.55 -43.30
C ALA A 43 -4.72 -16.05 -42.18
N VAL A 44 -3.46 -15.77 -42.50
CA VAL A 44 -2.49 -15.21 -41.54
C VAL A 44 -2.91 -13.81 -41.06
N CYS A 45 -3.31 -12.93 -41.97
CA CYS A 45 -3.76 -11.57 -41.61
C CYS A 45 -5.02 -11.57 -40.76
N LYS A 46 -5.97 -12.50 -41.01
CA LYS A 46 -7.17 -12.68 -40.18
C LYS A 46 -6.80 -13.07 -38.74
N THR A 47 -5.82 -13.96 -38.54
CA THR A 47 -5.37 -14.36 -37.19
C THR A 47 -4.56 -13.26 -36.48
N ARG A 48 -3.82 -12.41 -37.21
CA ARG A 48 -3.04 -11.31 -36.64
C ARG A 48 -3.86 -10.06 -36.28
N GLY A 49 -5.02 -9.87 -36.93
CA GLY A 49 -5.87 -8.69 -36.75
C GLY A 49 -6.94 -8.81 -35.66
N LEU A 50 -7.16 -10.01 -35.10
CA LEU A 50 -8.15 -10.21 -34.04
C LEU A 50 -7.57 -9.81 -32.67
N PRO A 51 -8.29 -9.02 -31.86
CA PRO A 51 -7.86 -8.71 -30.50
C PRO A 51 -7.71 -9.99 -29.67
N PRO A 52 -6.75 -10.05 -28.71
CA PRO A 52 -6.34 -11.29 -28.04
C PRO A 52 -7.48 -12.08 -27.38
N HIS A 53 -8.56 -11.43 -26.95
CA HIS A 53 -9.72 -12.09 -26.35
C HIS A 53 -10.54 -12.91 -27.37
N LEU A 54 -10.61 -12.50 -28.63
CA LEU A 54 -11.32 -13.24 -29.69
C LEU A 54 -10.51 -14.42 -30.22
N LEU A 55 -9.18 -14.33 -30.20
CA LEU A 55 -8.29 -15.46 -30.53
C LEU A 55 -8.40 -16.60 -29.51
N VAL A 56 -8.65 -16.26 -28.24
CA VAL A 56 -8.85 -17.22 -27.15
C VAL A 56 -10.24 -17.87 -27.21
N ASP A 57 -11.25 -17.18 -27.72
CA ASP A 57 -12.62 -17.73 -27.88
C ASP A 57 -12.75 -18.70 -29.06
N GLU A 58 -11.97 -18.50 -30.13
CA GLU A 58 -11.97 -19.38 -31.31
C GLU A 58 -11.04 -20.60 -31.16
N ASP A 59 -10.08 -20.57 -30.23
CA ASP A 59 -9.17 -21.68 -29.98
C ASP A 59 -9.80 -22.73 -29.02
N PRO A 60 -10.07 -23.97 -29.49
CA PRO A 60 -10.75 -24.99 -28.69
C PRO A 60 -9.94 -25.46 -27.47
N VAL A 61 -8.63 -25.20 -27.43
CA VAL A 61 -7.75 -25.54 -26.30
C VAL A 61 -7.65 -24.36 -25.31
N LEU A 62 -7.56 -23.13 -25.79
CA LEU A 62 -7.42 -21.95 -24.92
C LEU A 62 -8.74 -21.49 -24.30
N ARG A 63 -9.86 -21.63 -25.02
CA ARG A 63 -11.20 -21.27 -24.54
C ARG A 63 -11.57 -21.90 -23.18
N PRO A 64 -11.46 -23.23 -22.97
CA PRO A 64 -11.80 -23.83 -21.67
C PRO A 64 -10.89 -23.33 -20.54
N ILE A 65 -9.61 -23.03 -20.84
CA ILE A 65 -8.67 -22.48 -19.86
C ILE A 65 -9.08 -21.07 -19.47
N ALA A 66 -9.46 -20.24 -20.45
CA ALA A 66 -9.91 -18.86 -20.22
C ALA A 66 -11.22 -18.80 -19.42
N VAL A 67 -12.20 -19.66 -19.75
CA VAL A 67 -13.45 -19.79 -18.98
C VAL A 67 -13.15 -20.22 -17.53
N LYS A 68 -12.25 -21.19 -17.33
CA LYS A 68 -11.85 -21.63 -15.99
C LYS A 68 -11.17 -20.52 -15.21
N LEU A 69 -10.24 -19.78 -15.83
CA LEU A 69 -9.56 -18.65 -15.21
C LEU A 69 -10.56 -17.54 -14.83
N ALA A 70 -11.51 -17.21 -15.72
CA ALA A 70 -12.56 -16.23 -15.43
C ALA A 70 -13.42 -16.66 -14.23
N GLY A 71 -13.80 -17.94 -14.16
CA GLY A 71 -14.51 -18.50 -13.01
C GLY A 71 -13.70 -18.38 -11.70
N LEU A 72 -12.40 -18.69 -11.73
CA LEU A 72 -11.52 -18.55 -10.58
C LEU A 72 -11.34 -17.10 -10.14
N LEU A 73 -11.18 -16.17 -11.08
CA LEU A 73 -11.10 -14.74 -10.79
C LEU A 73 -12.39 -14.21 -10.17
N CYS A 74 -13.54 -14.65 -10.68
CA CYS A 74 -14.84 -14.29 -10.14
C CYS A 74 -15.02 -14.82 -8.71
N ALA A 75 -14.63 -16.08 -8.45
CA ALA A 75 -14.64 -16.67 -7.12
C ALA A 75 -13.69 -15.93 -6.14
N LYS A 76 -12.48 -15.59 -6.58
CA LYS A 76 -11.54 -14.78 -5.81
C LYS A 76 -12.14 -13.42 -5.46
N GLN A 77 -12.74 -12.73 -6.43
CA GLN A 77 -13.36 -11.43 -6.20
C GLN A 77 -14.52 -11.53 -5.19
N LEU A 78 -15.32 -12.58 -5.27
CA LEU A 78 -16.38 -12.84 -4.31
C LEU A 78 -15.82 -13.03 -2.90
N GLN A 79 -14.77 -13.85 -2.75
CA GLN A 79 -14.09 -14.06 -1.46
C GLN A 79 -13.51 -12.76 -0.89
N GLN A 80 -12.87 -11.95 -1.73
CA GLN A 80 -12.35 -10.64 -1.32
C GLN A 80 -13.46 -9.71 -0.83
N ASN A 81 -14.62 -9.70 -1.50
CA ASN A 81 -15.79 -8.95 -1.04
C ASN A 81 -16.34 -9.47 0.29
N HIS A 82 -16.31 -10.79 0.54
CA HIS A 82 -16.69 -11.34 1.85
C HIS A 82 -15.74 -10.89 2.95
N ILE A 83 -14.43 -10.90 2.70
CA ILE A 83 -13.43 -10.38 3.64
C ILE A 83 -13.69 -8.89 3.91
N ALA A 84 -13.96 -8.09 2.87
CA ALA A 84 -14.27 -6.67 3.03
C ALA A 84 -15.53 -6.44 3.89
N LYS A 85 -16.56 -7.28 3.75
CA LYS A 85 -17.75 -7.23 4.63
C LYS A 85 -17.39 -7.53 6.07
N ILE A 86 -16.59 -8.57 6.32
CA ILE A 86 -16.12 -8.93 7.66
C ILE A 86 -15.30 -7.78 8.25
N GLN A 87 -14.38 -7.20 7.49
CA GLN A 87 -13.57 -6.05 7.92
C GLN A 87 -14.43 -4.84 8.29
N SER A 88 -15.46 -4.53 7.50
CA SER A 88 -16.41 -3.45 7.81
C SER A 88 -17.16 -3.69 9.13
N THR A 89 -17.66 -4.91 9.35
CA THR A 89 -18.33 -5.27 10.61
C THR A 89 -17.38 -5.25 11.80
N LEU A 90 -16.15 -5.78 11.66
CA LEU A 90 -15.15 -5.76 12.72
C LEU A 90 -14.70 -4.34 13.05
N SER A 91 -14.58 -3.48 12.03
CA SER A 91 -14.26 -2.07 12.23
C SER A 91 -15.27 -1.42 13.16
N GLN A 92 -16.58 -1.66 12.96
CA GLN A 92 -17.63 -1.13 13.85
C GLN A 92 -17.44 -1.60 15.31
N CYS A 93 -17.13 -2.88 15.54
CA CYS A 93 -16.86 -3.39 16.88
C CYS A 93 -15.63 -2.73 17.54
N LEU A 94 -14.64 -2.30 16.74
CA LEU A 94 -13.46 -1.58 17.24
C LEU A 94 -13.76 -0.10 17.52
N MET A 95 -14.78 0.48 16.86
CA MET A 95 -15.21 1.87 17.11
C MET A 95 -15.96 1.99 18.44
N ASP A 96 -16.70 0.93 18.82
CA ASP A 96 -17.39 0.85 20.10
C ASP A 96 -16.36 0.72 21.23
N GLN A 97 -16.01 1.88 21.82
CA GLN A 97 -15.13 2.03 22.98
C GLN A 97 -15.25 0.91 24.04
N PRO A 98 -16.45 0.49 24.51
CA PRO A 98 -16.55 -0.55 25.53
C PRO A 98 -15.96 -1.92 25.15
N TYR A 99 -15.76 -2.22 23.88
CA TYR A 99 -15.21 -3.50 23.41
C TYR A 99 -13.74 -3.41 22.98
N HIS A 100 -13.12 -2.22 23.01
CA HIS A 100 -11.73 -2.06 22.62
C HIS A 100 -10.79 -2.62 23.71
N PRO A 101 -9.79 -3.48 23.39
CA PRO A 101 -8.92 -4.12 24.39
C PRO A 101 -8.15 -3.15 25.30
N LEU A 102 -7.82 -1.95 24.79
CA LEU A 102 -7.13 -0.92 25.57
C LEU A 102 -8.08 -0.01 26.36
N TYR A 103 -9.39 -0.10 26.12
CA TYR A 103 -10.38 0.69 26.83
C TYR A 103 -10.58 0.14 28.24
N THR A 104 -10.68 1.04 29.22
CA THR A 104 -11.20 0.70 30.54
C THR A 104 -12.00 1.85 31.06
N GLN A 105 -13.24 1.54 31.43
CA GLN A 105 -14.08 2.48 32.14
C GLN A 105 -13.54 2.66 33.56
N ILE A 106 -13.21 3.89 33.92
CA ILE A 106 -12.73 4.26 35.25
C ILE A 106 -13.63 5.31 35.87
N CYS A 107 -13.92 5.15 37.16
CA CYS A 107 -14.63 6.13 37.96
C CYS A 107 -13.66 6.70 38.99
N LEU A 108 -13.23 7.95 38.78
CA LEU A 108 -12.27 8.61 39.67
C LEU A 108 -13.01 9.48 40.68
N THR A 109 -12.62 9.38 41.95
CA THR A 109 -13.16 10.22 43.01
C THR A 109 -12.57 11.64 42.97
N LYS A 110 -13.17 12.57 43.71
CA LYS A 110 -12.66 13.94 43.84
C LYS A 110 -11.43 14.03 44.75
N ASP A 111 -11.22 13.04 45.61
CA ASP A 111 -10.07 13.01 46.50
C ASP A 111 -8.78 12.67 45.74
N TRP A 112 -7.75 13.47 45.95
CA TRP A 112 -6.49 13.35 45.21
C TRP A 112 -5.70 12.09 45.59
N LYS A 113 -5.80 11.61 46.83
CA LYS A 113 -5.09 10.39 47.26
C LYS A 113 -5.77 9.16 46.70
N GLU A 114 -7.10 9.07 46.81
CA GLU A 114 -7.90 7.97 46.25
C GLU A 114 -7.76 7.89 44.73
N ARG A 115 -7.86 9.03 44.03
CA ARG A 115 -7.66 9.08 42.58
C ARG A 115 -6.28 8.54 42.18
N ARG A 116 -5.22 8.97 42.85
CA ARG A 116 -3.84 8.50 42.57
C ARG A 116 -3.70 7.01 42.87
N TYR A 117 -4.26 6.55 43.97
CA TYR A 117 -4.24 5.13 44.34
C TYR A 117 -4.89 4.27 43.25
N THR A 118 -6.10 4.64 42.79
CA THR A 118 -6.80 3.93 41.72
C THR A 118 -5.98 3.88 40.43
N LEU A 119 -5.41 5.01 40.01
CA LEU A 119 -4.59 5.05 38.80
C LEU A 119 -3.32 4.19 38.92
N ARG A 120 -2.62 4.25 40.06
CA ARG A 120 -1.43 3.40 40.32
C ARG A 120 -1.80 1.91 40.31
N ALA A 121 -2.91 1.54 40.95
CA ALA A 121 -3.35 0.15 41.02
C ALA A 121 -3.65 -0.47 39.65
N MET A 122 -4.03 0.36 38.66
CA MET A 122 -4.33 -0.09 37.31
C MET A 122 -3.11 -0.21 36.39
N ARG A 123 -1.98 0.40 36.76
CA ARG A 123 -0.80 0.55 35.90
C ARG A 123 -0.31 -0.75 35.31
N GLU A 124 -0.07 -1.75 36.15
CA GLU A 124 0.52 -3.00 35.70
C GLU A 124 -0.41 -3.77 34.75
N SER A 125 -1.72 -3.79 35.06
CA SER A 125 -2.72 -4.36 34.16
C SER A 125 -2.70 -3.64 32.81
N LYS A 126 -2.69 -2.30 32.81
CA LYS A 126 -2.68 -1.50 31.59
C LYS A 126 -1.45 -1.70 30.73
N LEU A 127 -0.28 -1.80 31.35
CA LEU A 127 0.96 -2.10 30.63
C LEU A 127 0.93 -3.49 30.02
N ARG A 128 0.40 -4.49 30.74
CA ARG A 128 0.26 -5.86 30.25
C ARG A 128 -0.73 -5.95 29.09
N ASP A 129 -1.93 -5.40 29.25
CA ASP A 129 -2.96 -5.37 28.20
C ASP A 129 -2.44 -4.67 26.94
N GLY A 130 -1.72 -3.55 27.12
CA GLY A 130 -1.06 -2.82 26.05
C GLY A 130 0.01 -3.65 25.33
N TYR A 131 0.88 -4.32 26.09
CA TYR A 131 1.91 -5.20 25.55
C TYR A 131 1.29 -6.35 24.75
N ASP A 132 0.33 -7.06 25.35
CA ASP A 132 -0.32 -8.22 24.73
C ASP A 132 -1.05 -7.81 23.44
N PHE A 133 -1.71 -6.65 23.45
CA PHE A 133 -2.36 -6.10 22.26
C PHE A 133 -1.36 -5.77 21.14
N VAL A 134 -0.27 -5.07 21.45
CA VAL A 134 0.77 -4.71 20.48
C VAL A 134 1.43 -5.97 19.91
N MET A 135 1.76 -6.94 20.76
CA MET A 135 2.35 -8.21 20.31
C MET A 135 1.40 -9.00 19.42
N SER A 136 0.12 -9.10 19.81
CA SER A 136 -0.94 -9.74 19.01
C SER A 136 -1.08 -9.11 17.61
N ARG A 137 -1.02 -7.77 17.52
CA ARG A 137 -1.09 -7.04 16.25
C ARG A 137 0.19 -7.20 15.41
N SER A 138 1.35 -7.27 16.06
CA SER A 138 2.65 -7.40 15.39
C SER A 138 2.89 -8.76 14.74
N HIS A 139 2.29 -9.84 15.26
CA HIS A 139 2.50 -11.21 14.75
C HIS A 139 2.14 -11.42 13.28
N LEU A 140 1.26 -10.59 12.73
CA LEU A 140 0.81 -10.69 11.34
C LEU A 140 1.62 -9.81 10.36
N VAL A 141 2.53 -8.99 10.90
CA VAL A 141 3.30 -8.01 10.13
C VAL A 141 4.75 -8.49 10.04
N ASP A 142 5.36 -8.33 8.86
CA ASP A 142 6.80 -8.58 8.70
C ASP A 142 7.59 -7.60 9.59
N PRO A 143 8.39 -8.09 10.56
CA PRO A 143 9.14 -7.23 11.49
C PRO A 143 10.14 -6.29 10.84
N PHE A 144 10.54 -6.56 9.59
CA PHE A 144 11.48 -5.73 8.84
C PHE A 144 10.80 -4.70 7.94
N SER A 145 9.46 -4.75 7.85
CA SER A 145 8.67 -3.81 7.08
C SER A 145 8.08 -2.74 7.98
N SER A 146 8.28 -1.47 7.61
CA SER A 146 7.55 -0.37 8.26
C SER A 146 6.06 -0.58 8.02
N HIS A 147 5.25 -0.46 9.05
CA HIS A 147 3.81 -0.69 8.96
C HIS A 147 3.05 0.40 9.68
N PHE A 148 2.03 0.95 9.01
CA PHE A 148 1.18 2.00 9.54
C PHE A 148 -0.29 1.66 9.31
N SER A 149 -1.08 1.75 10.36
CA SER A 149 -2.54 1.57 10.34
C SER A 149 -3.17 2.61 11.25
N GLU A 150 -4.22 3.27 10.75
CA GLU A 150 -4.94 4.30 11.47
C GLU A 150 -6.43 4.17 11.18
N ASP A 151 -7.22 4.01 12.24
CA ASP A 151 -8.67 4.01 12.18
C ASP A 151 -9.18 5.31 12.82
N ARG A 152 -9.93 6.11 12.07
CA ARG A 152 -10.51 7.38 12.52
C ARG A 152 -12.01 7.31 12.51
N PHE A 153 -12.64 7.78 13.58
CA PHE A 153 -14.09 7.70 13.74
C PHE A 153 -14.62 8.79 14.65
N GLU A 154 -15.93 8.96 14.59
CA GLU A 154 -16.67 9.90 15.43
C GLU A 154 -17.51 9.10 16.42
N THR A 155 -17.48 9.47 17.70
CA THR A 155 -18.35 8.88 18.71
C THR A 155 -19.80 9.34 18.51
N GLU A 156 -20.76 8.66 19.14
CA GLU A 156 -22.17 9.15 19.16
C GLU A 156 -22.31 10.57 19.74
N GLN A 157 -21.31 11.03 20.50
CA GLN A 157 -21.26 12.36 21.12
C GLN A 157 -20.62 13.42 20.22
N GLY A 158 -20.12 13.03 19.03
CA GLY A 158 -19.44 13.92 18.09
C GLY A 158 -17.94 14.07 18.34
N ASP A 159 -17.35 13.26 19.23
CA ASP A 159 -15.92 13.31 19.50
C ASP A 159 -15.14 12.60 18.41
N LEU A 160 -14.08 13.23 17.92
CA LEU A 160 -13.16 12.63 16.95
C LEU A 160 -12.15 11.72 17.67
N CYS A 161 -12.25 10.43 17.43
CA CYS A 161 -11.34 9.41 17.95
C CYS A 161 -10.43 8.85 16.86
N CYS A 162 -9.25 8.39 17.26
CA CYS A 162 -8.38 7.61 16.39
C CYS A 162 -7.66 6.49 17.16
N VAL A 163 -7.50 5.34 16.50
CA VAL A 163 -6.64 4.25 16.95
C VAL A 163 -5.53 4.10 15.93
N ARG A 164 -4.28 4.23 16.38
CA ARG A 164 -3.09 4.23 15.52
C ARG A 164 -2.13 3.12 15.94
N PHE A 165 -1.69 2.33 14.98
CA PHE A 165 -0.68 1.30 15.13
C PHE A 165 0.44 1.55 14.12
N ASP A 166 1.67 1.67 14.61
CA ASP A 166 2.83 2.03 13.81
C ASP A 166 4.06 1.22 14.23
N ILE A 167 4.84 0.75 13.25
CA ILE A 167 6.12 0.07 13.41
C ILE A 167 7.18 0.93 12.74
N ILE A 168 7.96 1.62 13.57
CA ILE A 168 9.02 2.55 13.15
C ILE A 168 10.38 1.89 13.36
N HIS A 169 11.17 1.79 12.30
CA HIS A 169 12.55 1.30 12.35
C HIS A 169 13.53 2.45 12.63
N PHE A 170 14.50 2.20 13.49
CA PHE A 170 15.55 3.16 13.82
C PHE A 170 16.92 2.67 13.32
N PRO A 171 17.23 2.80 12.01
CA PRO A 171 18.50 2.35 11.45
C PRO A 171 19.66 3.18 12.02
N GLY A 172 20.77 2.51 12.34
CA GLY A 172 21.98 3.16 12.85
C GLY A 172 21.97 3.50 14.34
N VAL A 173 20.93 3.10 15.07
CA VAL A 173 20.91 3.19 16.53
C VAL A 173 21.79 2.10 17.15
N ALA A 174 22.59 2.49 18.15
CA ALA A 174 23.56 1.59 18.78
C ALA A 174 22.95 0.69 19.88
N SER A 175 21.87 1.12 20.51
CA SER A 175 21.20 0.37 21.57
C SER A 175 19.74 0.77 21.76
N LEU A 176 18.93 -0.12 22.35
CA LEU A 176 17.56 0.20 22.76
C LEU A 176 17.53 1.36 23.76
N GLN A 177 18.52 1.45 24.65
CA GLN A 177 18.62 2.52 25.64
C GLN A 177 18.67 3.90 24.97
N GLN A 178 19.41 4.03 23.87
CA GLN A 178 19.44 5.28 23.10
C GLN A 178 18.05 5.71 22.61
N VAL A 179 17.21 4.75 22.18
CA VAL A 179 15.83 5.03 21.76
C VAL A 179 14.98 5.42 22.97
N CYS A 180 15.10 4.67 24.07
CA CYS A 180 14.38 4.95 25.31
C CYS A 180 14.70 6.35 25.86
N ASP A 181 15.98 6.72 25.89
CA ASP A 181 16.44 8.02 26.37
C ASP A 181 15.95 9.16 25.46
N ALA A 182 15.99 8.97 24.13
CA ALA A 182 15.46 9.93 23.17
C ALA A 182 13.94 10.11 23.31
N LEU A 183 13.20 9.01 23.51
CA LEU A 183 11.75 9.05 23.77
C LEU A 183 11.42 9.74 25.10
N ALA A 184 12.18 9.45 26.16
CA ALA A 184 12.02 10.12 27.45
C ALA A 184 12.28 11.62 27.33
N PHE A 185 13.36 12.02 26.64
CA PHE A 185 13.67 13.41 26.35
C PHE A 185 12.54 14.10 25.57
N PHE A 186 12.03 13.46 24.51
CA PHE A 186 10.91 13.98 23.73
C PHE A 186 9.66 14.17 24.59
N MET A 187 9.30 13.18 25.41
CA MET A 187 8.12 13.23 26.27
C MET A 187 8.22 14.34 27.32
N THR A 188 9.41 14.53 27.90
CA THR A 188 9.64 15.56 28.93
C THR A 188 9.63 16.98 28.36
N ASN A 189 10.02 17.16 27.09
CA ASN A 189 10.11 18.47 26.42
C ASN A 189 9.06 18.63 25.31
N MET A 190 7.96 17.88 25.39
CA MET A 190 6.99 17.78 24.30
C MET A 190 6.33 19.13 23.99
N GLU A 191 6.12 19.99 24.99
CA GLU A 191 5.56 21.33 24.79
C GLU A 191 6.45 22.20 23.90
N ILE A 192 7.77 22.08 24.01
CA ILE A 192 8.73 22.80 23.18
C ILE A 192 8.67 22.27 21.75
N VAL A 193 8.73 20.94 21.58
CA VAL A 193 8.70 20.31 20.26
C VAL A 193 7.42 20.65 19.50
N ILE A 194 6.26 20.58 20.17
CA ILE A 194 4.98 20.97 19.56
C ILE A 194 4.98 22.47 19.24
N SER A 195 5.51 23.30 20.13
CA SER A 195 5.52 24.75 19.92
C SER A 195 6.34 25.16 18.70
N GLU A 196 7.51 24.56 18.52
CA GLU A 196 8.39 24.79 17.38
C GLU A 196 7.77 24.31 16.06
N GLN A 197 7.13 23.12 16.07
CA GLN A 197 6.52 22.56 14.87
C GLN A 197 5.26 23.30 14.43
N LEU A 198 4.43 23.78 15.37
CA LEU A 198 3.15 24.44 15.08
C LEU A 198 3.26 25.97 15.02
N GLY A 199 4.37 26.56 15.46
CA GLY A 199 4.55 28.02 15.52
C GLY A 199 3.65 28.71 16.56
N HIS A 200 3.12 27.96 17.52
CA HIS A 200 2.25 28.44 18.59
C HIS A 200 2.84 28.07 19.94
N VAL A 201 2.76 28.94 20.94
CA VAL A 201 3.25 28.60 22.29
C VAL A 201 2.28 27.62 22.93
N VAL A 202 2.73 26.39 23.14
CA VAL A 202 2.05 25.37 23.94
C VAL A 202 2.61 25.42 25.35
N LEU A 203 1.72 25.51 26.33
CA LEU A 203 2.07 25.44 27.74
C LEU A 203 1.66 24.08 28.29
N ARG A 204 2.51 23.53 29.16
CA ARG A 204 2.21 22.36 29.98
C ARG A 204 1.74 22.84 31.35
N ASP A 205 0.50 22.50 31.72
CA ASP A 205 -0.15 23.02 32.95
C ASP A 205 0.32 22.30 34.22
N ASP A 206 0.92 21.12 34.10
CA ASP A 206 1.19 20.20 35.21
C ASP A 206 2.55 19.49 35.14
N TYR A 207 3.31 19.65 36.23
CA TYR A 207 4.52 18.90 36.56
C TYR A 207 4.24 17.94 37.73
N ASP A 208 3.04 17.35 37.80
CA ASP A 208 2.73 16.41 38.88
C ASP A 208 3.30 15.03 38.52
N THR A 209 4.58 14.83 38.84
CA THR A 209 5.28 13.57 38.71
C THR A 209 5.01 12.72 39.94
N ILE A 210 4.42 11.53 39.72
CA ILE A 210 4.18 10.55 40.76
C ILE A 210 5.44 9.68 40.88
N GLU A 211 6.37 10.06 41.77
CA GLU A 211 7.56 9.25 42.11
C GLU A 211 8.38 8.78 40.88
N ASP A 212 8.49 9.59 39.83
CA ASP A 212 9.14 9.26 38.53
C ASP A 212 8.53 8.05 37.77
N GLU A 213 7.44 7.48 38.26
CA GLU A 213 6.83 6.27 37.70
C GLU A 213 5.66 6.56 36.76
N ALA A 214 4.90 7.61 37.03
CA ALA A 214 3.78 8.06 36.21
C ALA A 214 3.68 9.58 36.21
N PHE A 215 3.22 10.15 35.10
CA PHE A 215 2.98 11.58 34.98
C PHE A 215 1.68 11.83 34.22
N HIS A 216 0.90 12.78 34.71
CA HIS A 216 -0.21 13.35 33.94
C HIS A 216 0.29 14.61 33.26
N SER A 217 -0.08 14.84 32.00
CA SER A 217 0.30 16.08 31.30
C SER A 217 -0.82 16.63 30.45
N ARG A 218 -1.17 17.88 30.73
CA ARG A 218 -2.14 18.69 30.01
C ARG A 218 -1.38 19.75 29.22
N PHE A 219 -1.57 19.73 27.91
CA PHE A 219 -1.01 20.70 26.99
C PHE A 219 -2.10 21.64 26.49
N ALA A 220 -1.85 22.95 26.61
CA ALA A 220 -2.77 23.99 26.14
C ALA A 220 -2.02 24.95 25.21
N PRO A 221 -2.41 25.08 23.93
CA PRO A 221 -1.94 26.12 23.04
C PRO A 221 -2.48 27.47 23.51
N ARG A 222 -1.59 28.45 23.61
CA ARG A 222 -1.95 29.83 23.91
C ARG A 222 -2.22 30.56 22.59
N ASN A 223 -3.49 30.64 22.20
CA ASN A 223 -3.89 31.51 21.09
C ASN A 223 -3.80 32.98 21.49
N ARG A 224 -3.26 33.85 20.62
CA ARG A 224 -3.30 35.32 20.82
C ARG A 224 -4.73 35.88 20.86
N SER A 225 -5.74 35.10 20.46
CA SER A 225 -7.15 35.48 20.34
C SER A 225 -8.11 34.81 21.34
N GLY A 226 -7.62 34.18 22.42
CA GLY A 226 -8.46 33.79 23.57
C GLY A 226 -9.26 32.47 23.44
N GLY A 227 -9.11 31.71 22.36
CA GLY A 227 -9.69 30.36 22.26
C GLY A 227 -8.74 29.27 22.80
N GLN A 228 -9.06 28.68 23.95
CA GLN A 228 -8.35 27.52 24.51
C GLN A 228 -8.84 26.23 23.82
N ARG A 229 -7.91 25.45 23.24
CA ARG A 229 -8.18 24.08 22.76
C ARG A 229 -7.29 23.14 23.55
N HIS A 230 -7.85 22.26 24.38
CA HIS A 230 -7.04 21.42 25.28
C HIS A 230 -6.64 20.11 24.60
N LEU A 231 -5.34 19.76 24.66
CA LEU A 231 -4.86 18.42 24.34
C LEU A 231 -4.48 17.73 25.66
N VAL A 232 -5.18 16.65 25.99
CA VAL A 232 -4.93 15.88 27.21
C VAL A 232 -4.22 14.59 26.81
N LEU A 233 -2.98 14.41 27.28
CA LEU A 233 -2.23 13.17 27.10
C LEU A 233 -2.06 12.51 28.47
N SER A 234 -2.62 11.31 28.63
CA SER A 234 -2.54 10.55 29.88
C SER A 234 -1.72 9.29 29.66
N ARG A 235 -0.65 9.12 30.44
CA ARG A 235 0.11 7.86 30.54
C ARG A 235 0.03 7.36 31.99
N VAL A 236 -0.33 6.09 32.16
CA VAL A 236 -0.28 5.37 33.44
C VAL A 236 0.94 4.46 33.42
#